data_AF-A0A286G1W4-F1
#
_entry.id   AF-A0A286G1W4-F1
#
_cell.length_a   1.000
_cell.length_b   1.000
_cell.length_c   1.000
_cell.angle_alpha   90.00
_cell.angle_beta   90.00
_cell.angle_gamma   90.00
#
_symmetry.space_group_name_H-M   'P 1'
#
loop_
_entity.id
_entity.type
_entity.pdbx_description
1 polymer ?
#
loop_
_entity_poly.entity_id
_entity_poly.type
_entity_poly.pdbx_seq_one_letter_code
_entity_poly.pdbx_strand_id
1 'polypeptide(L)'
;MQTKLNRHIYMKRIVTFLLITLTILNALGQTTSLPTIRTNQNSVILYVDGERGPFTGVNDVPKDFSHDFPLDKPSVPFLLVSEKDSIAMTLNYGVITHFQIIREAKGDTLQGHFTSHKPIKTAVFTDAYKKANEGKTIVEIPEVYELINVIFALTDYGKTDAIEKDTPYYSQVMSHFSPYKNHPVVRTIDSLLRKSVNNYHNLKMDSYAYTLQANKLEKSPVYDRISWGEVNQLTPYIPLVEQFASQSGFHTFFQKHQPYYTSLITDFKKNVDVATMKTWLEKQFPTTRYSAVKMIFTPLVGSNQSANRFDDNGFTEAQCHINYPFISKDETGQSGDVLRGQRMVISFTELNHNYLNPEADKYDKAVAAAYKNMADWITPNTPSVNYDNALLCFEEYMNYALVSLLFNDLFDAKTFAVLNKNRQSNMVKNRGFRRFREFDQELLRLYKTRKPGQTVADLYPAIIAWAAKQ
;
A
#
# COMPACT_ATOMS: atom_id res chain seq x y z
N MET A 1 -14.03 -9.54 5.35
CA MET A 1 -15.11 -8.61 5.00
C MET A 1 -14.95 -7.38 5.88
N GLN A 2 -14.09 -6.44 5.47
CA GLN A 2 -13.84 -5.20 6.21
C GLN A 2 -14.98 -4.24 5.89
N THR A 3 -15.79 -3.90 6.88
CA THR A 3 -16.70 -2.76 6.81
C THR A 3 -15.90 -1.52 6.44
N LYS A 4 -16.28 -0.85 5.34
CA LYS A 4 -15.66 0.39 4.88
C LYS A 4 -16.02 1.53 5.84
N LEU A 5 -15.36 1.64 6.99
CA LEU A 5 -15.12 2.95 7.59
C LEU A 5 -14.10 3.65 6.68
N ASN A 6 -14.57 4.57 5.83
CA ASN A 6 -13.71 5.29 4.90
C ASN A 6 -12.62 6.04 5.67
N ARG A 7 -11.36 5.71 5.35
CA ARG A 7 -10.14 6.18 6.01
C ARG A 7 -9.75 7.62 5.65
N HIS A 8 -10.49 8.30 4.76
CA HIS A 8 -10.10 9.56 4.13
C HIS A 8 -11.25 10.57 4.06
N ILE A 9 -11.66 11.13 5.20
CA ILE A 9 -12.25 12.48 5.24
C ILE A 9 -11.87 13.15 6.58
N TYR A 10 -10.61 13.58 6.74
CA TYR A 10 -10.25 14.60 7.74
C TYR A 10 -9.94 15.89 7.00
N MET A 11 -10.97 16.54 6.49
CA MET A 11 -10.87 17.89 5.93
C MET A 11 -11.70 18.83 6.81
N LYS A 12 -11.00 19.73 7.51
CA LYS A 12 -11.58 20.84 8.27
C LYS A 12 -12.68 21.52 7.46
N ARG A 13 -13.94 21.25 7.80
CA ARG A 13 -15.07 22.08 7.40
C ARG A 13 -15.73 22.57 8.69
N ILE A 14 -15.74 23.89 8.85
CA ILE A 14 -16.51 24.58 9.88
C ILE A 14 -17.98 24.22 9.59
N VAL A 15 -18.58 23.41 10.46
CA VAL A 15 -20.01 23.10 10.41
C VAL A 15 -20.69 23.94 11.48
N THR A 16 -21.66 24.73 11.02
CA THR A 16 -22.56 25.54 11.84
C THR A 16 -23.25 24.68 12.90
N PHE A 17 -23.08 25.06 14.16
CA PHE A 17 -23.70 24.43 15.33
C PHE A 17 -25.22 24.47 15.23
N LEU A 18 -25.87 23.30 15.24
CA LEU A 18 -27.23 23.18 15.76
C LEU A 18 -27.08 22.74 17.22
N LEU A 19 -27.24 23.69 18.15
CA LEU A 19 -27.30 23.39 19.58
C LEU A 19 -28.54 22.51 19.83
N ILE A 20 -28.33 21.21 19.92
CA ILE A 20 -29.27 20.34 20.63
C ILE A 20 -28.81 20.38 22.09
N THR A 21 -29.56 21.09 22.91
CA THR A 21 -29.37 21.10 24.38
C THR A 21 -29.63 19.69 24.90
N LEU A 22 -28.56 18.92 25.15
CA LEU A 22 -28.64 17.70 25.95
C LEU A 22 -28.61 18.10 27.43
N THR A 23 -29.73 17.92 28.09
CA THR A 23 -29.80 17.89 29.55
C THR A 23 -29.05 16.66 30.05
N ILE A 24 -27.89 16.88 30.68
CA ILE A 24 -27.19 15.84 31.45
C ILE A 24 -28.00 15.63 32.73
N LEU A 25 -28.96 14.70 32.70
CA LEU A 25 -29.58 14.18 33.91
C LEU A 25 -28.69 13.07 34.47
N ASN A 26 -27.87 13.42 35.46
CA ASN A 26 -27.35 12.45 36.42
C ASN A 26 -28.52 11.95 37.27
N ALA A 27 -29.22 10.92 36.80
CA ALA A 27 -30.18 10.18 37.61
C ALA A 27 -29.60 8.81 37.92
N LEU A 28 -29.14 8.67 39.17
CA LEU A 28 -28.84 7.40 39.82
C LEU A 28 -30.10 6.53 39.82
N GLY A 29 -29.96 5.32 39.26
CA GLY A 29 -30.92 4.22 39.41
C GLY A 29 -31.74 3.93 38.15
N GLN A 30 -31.24 3.06 37.28
CA GLN A 30 -32.05 2.31 36.32
C GLN A 30 -31.28 1.06 35.86
N THR A 31 -31.99 -0.07 35.82
CA THR A 31 -31.57 -1.37 35.28
C THR A 31 -30.64 -1.22 34.08
N THR A 32 -29.40 -1.72 34.16
CA THR A 32 -28.36 -1.49 33.14
C THR A 32 -28.60 -2.34 31.89
N SER A 33 -29.68 -2.06 31.17
CA SER A 33 -29.79 -2.45 29.78
C SER A 33 -28.69 -1.72 29.00
N LEU A 34 -27.95 -2.45 28.17
CA LEU A 34 -26.95 -1.86 27.29
C LEU A 34 -27.56 -0.71 26.46
N PRO A 35 -26.81 0.35 26.15
CA PRO A 35 -27.26 1.37 25.21
C PRO A 35 -27.67 0.72 23.88
N THR A 36 -28.91 0.94 23.45
CA THR A 36 -29.48 0.26 22.28
C THR A 36 -30.08 1.27 21.31
N ILE A 37 -29.73 1.12 20.03
CA ILE A 37 -30.30 1.87 18.91
C ILE A 37 -31.09 0.92 17.99
N ARG A 38 -32.15 1.40 17.35
CA ARG A 38 -32.97 0.64 16.40
C ARG A 38 -32.79 1.20 15.00
N THR A 39 -32.75 0.34 14.00
CA THR A 39 -32.81 0.77 12.61
C THR A 39 -33.49 -0.29 11.74
N ASN A 40 -34.23 0.20 10.75
CA ASN A 40 -34.75 -0.56 9.62
C ASN A 40 -33.89 -0.34 8.35
N GLN A 41 -32.88 0.51 8.42
CA GLN A 41 -31.96 0.79 7.31
C GLN A 41 -30.71 -0.10 7.38
N ASN A 42 -30.03 -0.28 6.24
CA ASN A 42 -28.70 -0.89 6.20
C ASN A 42 -27.58 0.10 6.60
N SER A 43 -27.92 1.17 7.31
CA SER A 43 -26.97 2.21 7.70
C SER A 43 -27.44 2.97 8.93
N VAL A 44 -26.49 3.35 9.77
CA VAL A 44 -26.65 4.38 10.80
C VAL A 44 -25.60 5.46 10.60
N ILE A 45 -25.83 6.64 11.19
CA ILE A 45 -24.84 7.72 11.23
C ILE A 45 -24.05 7.57 12.52
N LEU A 46 -22.73 7.60 12.42
CA LEU A 46 -21.83 7.66 13.57
C LEU A 46 -21.28 9.08 13.71
N TYR A 47 -21.14 9.54 14.95
CA TYR A 47 -20.35 10.71 15.27
C TYR A 47 -19.24 10.32 16.24
N VAL A 48 -18.00 10.64 15.91
CA VAL A 48 -16.84 10.41 16.79
C VAL A 48 -16.13 11.74 16.93
N ASP A 49 -16.03 12.26 18.16
CA ASP A 49 -15.49 13.60 18.45
C ASP A 49 -16.16 14.72 17.62
N GLY A 50 -17.46 14.58 17.35
CA GLY A 50 -18.24 15.52 16.53
C GLY A 50 -18.10 15.33 15.02
N GLU A 51 -17.22 14.44 14.56
CA GLU A 51 -17.08 14.13 13.14
C GLU A 51 -18.12 13.12 12.67
N ARG A 52 -18.88 13.51 11.66
CA ARG A 52 -19.98 12.71 11.11
C ARG A 52 -19.47 11.72 10.06
N GLY A 53 -19.70 10.43 10.30
CA GLY A 53 -19.41 9.34 9.36
C GLY A 53 -20.62 8.42 9.12
N PRO A 54 -20.73 7.78 7.94
CA PRO A 54 -21.70 6.72 7.74
C PRO A 54 -21.17 5.41 8.33
N PHE A 55 -22.01 4.69 9.07
CA PHE A 55 -21.81 3.26 9.35
C PHE A 55 -22.78 2.47 8.45
N THR A 56 -22.33 2.17 7.23
CA THR A 56 -23.09 1.43 6.21
C THR A 56 -22.82 -0.07 6.28
N GLY A 57 -23.77 -0.88 5.81
CA GLY A 57 -23.63 -2.34 5.79
C GLY A 57 -23.96 -2.98 7.14
N VAL A 58 -24.74 -2.31 7.99
CA VAL A 58 -25.14 -2.80 9.32
C VAL A 58 -25.78 -4.20 9.26
N ASN A 59 -26.50 -4.51 8.18
CA ASN A 59 -27.12 -5.81 7.95
C ASN A 59 -26.14 -6.92 7.56
N ASP A 60 -24.91 -6.56 7.20
CA ASP A 60 -23.88 -7.47 6.72
C ASP A 60 -22.80 -7.74 7.79
N VAL A 61 -22.87 -7.03 8.93
CA VAL A 61 -21.98 -7.21 10.08
C VAL A 61 -22.38 -8.46 10.88
N PRO A 62 -21.41 -9.25 11.41
CA PRO A 62 -21.68 -10.34 12.33
C PRO A 62 -22.45 -9.88 13.58
N LYS A 63 -23.19 -10.80 14.21
CA LYS A 63 -23.99 -10.51 15.42
C LYS A 63 -23.18 -9.97 16.59
N ASP A 64 -21.91 -10.31 16.65
CA ASP A 64 -20.94 -9.79 17.61
C ASP A 64 -19.80 -9.18 16.78
N PHE A 65 -19.55 -7.89 16.99
CA PHE A 65 -18.53 -7.18 16.23
C PHE A 65 -17.78 -6.17 17.09
N SER A 66 -16.51 -5.97 16.74
CA SER A 66 -15.64 -5.02 17.42
C SER A 66 -15.02 -4.04 16.43
N HIS A 67 -14.74 -2.84 16.92
CA HIS A 67 -13.94 -1.86 16.20
C HIS A 67 -13.08 -1.08 17.18
N ASP A 68 -11.86 -0.76 16.77
CA ASP A 68 -10.92 -0.01 17.58
C ASP A 68 -10.56 1.29 16.87
N PHE A 69 -10.84 2.43 17.52
CA PHE A 69 -10.65 3.74 16.93
C PHE A 69 -9.28 4.35 17.33
N PRO A 70 -8.44 4.77 16.37
CA PRO A 70 -7.32 5.64 16.66
C PRO A 70 -7.83 7.08 16.85
N LEU A 71 -7.83 7.59 18.08
CA LEU A 71 -8.39 8.91 18.42
C LEU A 71 -7.32 9.81 19.03
N ASP A 72 -7.21 11.08 18.66
CA ASP A 72 -6.16 11.97 19.21
C ASP A 72 -6.34 12.30 20.71
N LYS A 73 -7.56 12.12 21.23
CA LYS A 73 -7.92 12.40 22.62
C LYS A 73 -8.20 11.10 23.37
N PRO A 74 -7.84 11.03 24.66
CA PRO A 74 -8.07 9.84 25.49
C PRO A 74 -9.54 9.55 25.79
N SER A 75 -10.41 10.55 25.58
CA SER A 75 -11.85 10.46 25.80
C SER A 75 -12.56 11.35 24.78
N VAL A 76 -13.50 10.79 24.02
CA VAL A 76 -14.31 11.55 23.06
C VAL A 76 -15.78 11.13 23.11
N PRO A 77 -16.72 12.06 22.80
CA PRO A 77 -18.12 11.69 22.61
C PRO A 77 -18.28 10.78 21.39
N PHE A 78 -19.12 9.76 21.54
CA PHE A 78 -19.51 8.84 20.49
C PHE A 78 -21.02 8.76 20.41
N LEU A 79 -21.58 9.07 19.24
CA LEU A 79 -23.02 8.99 19.01
C LEU A 79 -23.32 8.05 17.85
N LEU A 80 -24.40 7.29 17.99
CA LEU A 80 -25.05 6.62 16.88
C LEU A 80 -26.43 7.23 16.68
N VAL A 81 -26.78 7.51 15.44
CA VAL A 81 -28.06 8.12 15.05
C VAL A 81 -28.65 7.31 13.90
N SER A 82 -29.86 6.82 14.09
CA SER A 82 -30.65 6.14 13.06
C SER A 82 -31.82 7.02 12.63
N GLU A 83 -32.67 6.49 11.76
CA GLU A 83 -33.95 7.11 11.41
C GLU A 83 -34.99 7.04 12.54
N LYS A 84 -34.74 6.27 13.61
CA LYS A 84 -35.69 6.06 14.72
C LYS A 84 -35.27 6.69 16.02
N ASP A 85 -34.01 6.52 16.39
CA ASP A 85 -33.49 6.91 17.69
C ASP A 85 -31.98 7.20 17.62
N SER A 86 -31.42 7.59 18.76
CA SER A 86 -30.01 7.85 18.91
C SER A 86 -29.52 7.44 20.29
N ILE A 87 -28.25 7.05 20.38
CA ILE A 87 -27.57 6.79 21.63
C ILE A 87 -26.29 7.61 21.68
N ALA A 88 -25.94 8.08 22.88
CA ALA A 88 -24.72 8.82 23.15
C ALA A 88 -23.91 8.09 24.22
N MET A 89 -22.62 7.94 23.96
CA MET A 89 -21.65 7.23 24.79
C MET A 89 -20.33 7.99 24.76
N THR A 90 -19.34 7.48 25.48
CA THR A 90 -17.97 7.98 25.43
C THR A 90 -17.05 6.83 25.01
N LEU A 91 -16.12 7.10 24.09
CA LEU A 91 -15.00 6.21 23.81
C LEU A 91 -13.82 6.66 24.65
N ASN A 92 -13.23 5.74 25.40
CA ASN A 92 -12.03 5.99 26.20
C ASN A 92 -10.92 5.03 25.77
N TYR A 93 -9.67 5.48 25.85
CA TYR A 93 -8.55 4.63 25.49
C TYR A 93 -8.52 3.34 26.31
N GLY A 94 -8.36 2.20 25.63
CA GLY A 94 -8.25 0.88 26.25
C GLY A 94 -9.51 0.37 26.95
N VAL A 95 -10.63 1.12 26.89
CA VAL A 95 -11.90 0.72 27.48
C VAL A 95 -12.86 0.26 26.38
N ILE A 96 -13.52 -0.88 26.60
CA ILE A 96 -14.54 -1.38 25.69
C ILE A 96 -15.88 -0.70 26.01
N THR A 97 -16.41 0.03 25.04
CA THR A 97 -17.76 0.60 25.04
C THR A 97 -18.71 -0.38 24.37
N HIS A 98 -19.66 -0.90 25.15
CA HIS A 98 -20.65 -1.87 24.70
C HIS A 98 -21.97 -1.21 24.31
N PHE A 99 -22.57 -1.64 23.21
CA PHE A 99 -23.88 -1.18 22.76
C PHE A 99 -24.58 -2.23 21.89
N GLN A 100 -25.85 -1.99 21.58
CA GLN A 100 -26.66 -2.85 20.72
C GLN A 100 -27.26 -2.11 19.55
N ILE A 101 -27.37 -2.79 18.41
CA ILE A 101 -28.17 -2.33 17.26
C ILE A 101 -29.25 -3.37 16.98
N ILE A 102 -30.52 -2.99 17.16
CA ILE A 102 -31.65 -3.82 16.73
C ILE A 102 -31.88 -3.57 15.25
N ARG A 103 -31.71 -4.63 14.45
CA ARG A 103 -31.93 -4.61 12.99
C ARG A 103 -33.34 -5.11 12.72
N GLU A 104 -34.29 -4.21 12.67
CA GLU A 104 -35.70 -4.57 12.51
C GLU A 104 -35.97 -5.31 11.19
N ALA A 105 -35.32 -4.88 10.10
CA ALA A 105 -35.41 -5.53 8.80
C ALA A 105 -34.92 -6.99 8.82
N LYS A 106 -34.06 -7.37 9.79
CA LYS A 106 -33.53 -8.72 9.96
C LYS A 106 -34.18 -9.48 11.12
N GLY A 107 -34.94 -8.80 11.98
CA GLY A 107 -35.53 -9.37 13.18
C GLY A 107 -34.51 -9.83 14.22
N ASP A 108 -33.31 -9.23 14.26
CA ASP A 108 -32.27 -9.61 15.21
C ASP A 108 -31.55 -8.40 15.84
N THR A 109 -30.58 -8.68 16.72
CA THR A 109 -29.82 -7.68 17.47
C THR A 109 -28.33 -7.95 17.34
N LEU A 110 -27.57 -6.89 17.04
CA LEU A 110 -26.12 -6.87 17.04
C LEU A 110 -25.60 -6.44 18.42
N GLN A 111 -24.47 -7.01 18.84
CA GLN A 111 -23.63 -6.56 19.94
C GLN A 111 -22.40 -5.86 19.37
N GLY A 112 -22.22 -4.59 19.72
CA GLY A 112 -21.08 -3.77 19.32
C GLY A 112 -20.11 -3.57 20.47
N HIS A 113 -18.82 -3.74 20.18
CA HIS A 113 -17.72 -3.63 21.13
C HIS A 113 -16.67 -2.65 20.61
N PHE A 114 -16.80 -1.38 20.97
CA PHE A 114 -15.89 -0.34 20.47
C PHE A 114 -14.83 0.03 21.49
N THR A 115 -13.57 -0.04 21.09
CA THR A 115 -12.43 0.48 21.87
C THR A 115 -11.84 1.70 21.18
N SER A 116 -10.95 2.39 21.88
CA SER A 116 -10.09 3.38 21.24
C SER A 116 -8.67 3.30 21.77
N HIS A 117 -7.73 3.86 21.03
CA HIS A 117 -6.34 3.99 21.43
C HIS A 117 -5.73 5.27 20.88
N LYS A 118 -4.58 5.66 21.45
CA LYS A 118 -3.78 6.77 20.93
C LYS A 118 -3.19 6.38 19.56
N PRO A 119 -3.39 7.16 18.49
CA PRO A 119 -2.80 6.89 17.19
C PRO A 119 -1.30 6.70 17.31
N ILE A 120 -0.82 5.56 16.80
CA ILE A 120 0.60 5.28 16.70
C ILE A 120 1.06 5.73 15.32
N LYS A 121 1.95 6.72 15.29
CA LYS A 121 2.59 7.18 14.05
C LYS A 121 3.27 6.01 13.36
N THR A 122 3.05 5.86 12.06
CA THR A 122 3.68 4.81 11.25
C THR A 122 5.19 5.00 11.19
N ALA A 123 5.66 6.24 11.14
CA ALA A 123 7.07 6.62 11.21
C ALA A 123 7.28 7.85 12.12
N VAL A 124 8.46 7.95 12.70
CA VAL A 124 8.94 9.11 13.47
C VAL A 124 10.30 9.51 12.92
N PHE A 125 10.38 10.72 12.37
CA PHE A 125 11.60 11.26 11.79
C PHE A 125 12.25 12.24 12.76
N THR A 126 13.28 11.77 13.47
CA THR A 126 14.12 12.61 14.34
C THR A 126 14.96 13.57 13.50
N ASP A 127 15.43 14.68 14.07
CA ASP A 127 16.28 15.63 13.34
C ASP A 127 17.59 14.98 12.83
N ALA A 128 18.13 14.02 13.59
CA ALA A 128 19.27 13.22 13.16
C ALA A 128 18.92 12.38 11.92
N TYR A 129 17.74 11.75 11.90
CA TYR A 129 17.28 10.99 10.75
C TYR A 129 17.07 11.90 9.53
N LYS A 130 16.41 13.05 9.69
CA LYS A 130 16.19 14.01 8.60
C LYS A 130 17.52 14.46 8.00
N LYS A 131 18.46 14.93 8.84
CA LYS A 131 19.80 15.35 8.40
C LYS A 131 20.56 14.23 7.68
N ALA A 132 20.40 12.99 8.11
CA ALA A 132 21.07 11.85 7.49
C ALA A 132 20.48 11.45 6.14
N ASN A 133 19.22 11.79 5.83
CA ASN A 133 18.50 11.28 4.67
C ASN A 133 18.00 12.35 3.68
N GLU A 134 18.03 13.64 4.05
CA GLU A 134 17.59 14.74 3.19
C GLU A 134 18.27 14.71 1.80
N GLY A 135 17.46 14.82 0.76
CA GLY A 135 17.88 14.80 -0.64
C GLY A 135 18.39 13.45 -1.15
N LYS A 136 18.38 12.39 -0.33
CA LYS A 136 18.98 11.11 -0.70
C LYS A 136 18.03 10.20 -1.45
N THR A 137 18.64 9.40 -2.32
CA THR A 137 18.07 8.19 -2.86
C THR A 137 18.85 7.00 -2.34
N ILE A 138 18.17 6.13 -1.60
CA ILE A 138 18.76 5.03 -0.83
C ILE A 138 18.37 3.74 -1.52
N VAL A 139 19.32 2.82 -1.61
CA VAL A 139 19.11 1.48 -2.19
C VAL A 139 19.71 0.47 -1.23
N GLU A 140 18.91 -0.48 -0.77
CA GLU A 140 19.32 -1.41 0.28
C GLU A 140 18.61 -2.76 0.25
N ILE A 141 19.26 -3.74 0.88
CA ILE A 141 18.75 -5.09 1.14
C ILE A 141 18.77 -5.28 2.67
N PRO A 142 17.65 -5.04 3.37
CA PRO A 142 17.60 -5.11 4.83
C PRO A 142 17.61 -6.56 5.33
N GLU A 143 18.28 -6.83 6.45
CA GLU A 143 18.49 -8.19 6.96
C GLU A 143 17.19 -8.92 7.35
N VAL A 144 16.32 -8.27 8.12
CA VAL A 144 15.04 -8.88 8.52
C VAL A 144 14.09 -8.99 7.32
N TYR A 145 14.23 -8.09 6.34
CA TYR A 145 13.51 -8.17 5.08
C TYR A 145 13.89 -9.40 4.27
N GLU A 146 15.19 -9.69 4.16
CA GLU A 146 15.69 -10.94 3.58
C GLU A 146 15.22 -12.17 4.36
N LEU A 147 15.27 -12.14 5.70
CA LEU A 147 14.83 -13.24 6.56
C LEU A 147 13.39 -13.66 6.28
N ILE A 148 12.47 -12.69 6.19
CA ILE A 148 11.07 -12.98 5.89
C ILE A 148 10.90 -13.55 4.48
N ASN A 149 11.68 -13.09 3.50
CA ASN A 149 11.62 -13.66 2.15
C ASN A 149 12.24 -15.07 2.05
N VAL A 150 13.26 -15.38 2.84
CA VAL A 150 13.76 -16.76 3.01
C VAL A 150 12.65 -17.64 3.60
N ILE A 151 11.93 -17.17 4.62
CA ILE A 151 10.79 -17.92 5.18
C ILE A 151 9.71 -18.14 4.12
N PHE A 152 9.37 -17.11 3.32
CA PHE A 152 8.42 -17.26 2.21
C PHE A 152 8.87 -18.30 1.18
N ALA A 153 10.14 -18.34 0.81
CA ALA A 153 10.68 -19.31 -0.14
C ALA A 153 10.50 -20.77 0.32
N LEU A 154 10.40 -21.01 1.63
CA LEU A 154 10.14 -22.35 2.20
C LEU A 154 8.66 -22.76 2.25
N THR A 155 7.74 -21.82 2.00
CA THR A 155 6.28 -22.08 2.03
C THR A 155 5.77 -22.71 0.74
N ASP A 156 4.53 -23.21 0.73
CA ASP A 156 3.90 -23.65 -0.54
C ASP A 156 3.63 -22.46 -1.46
N TYR A 157 3.30 -21.29 -0.90
CA TYR A 157 3.17 -20.05 -1.66
C TYR A 157 4.49 -19.66 -2.35
N GLY A 158 5.64 -19.96 -1.74
CA GLY A 158 6.97 -19.73 -2.29
C GLY A 158 7.25 -20.49 -3.60
N LYS A 159 6.43 -21.49 -3.95
CA LYS A 159 6.51 -22.22 -5.23
C LYS A 159 5.98 -21.39 -6.41
N THR A 160 5.18 -20.37 -6.15
CA THR A 160 4.64 -19.44 -7.17
C THR A 160 5.71 -18.44 -7.64
N ASP A 161 5.40 -17.63 -8.66
CA ASP A 161 6.29 -16.61 -9.21
C ASP A 161 6.44 -15.37 -8.29
N ALA A 162 5.91 -15.43 -7.07
CA ALA A 162 6.20 -14.45 -6.03
C ALA A 162 7.67 -14.49 -5.59
N ILE A 163 8.34 -15.65 -5.76
CA ILE A 163 9.75 -15.84 -5.44
C ILE A 163 10.57 -15.97 -6.73
N GLU A 164 11.68 -15.25 -6.79
CA GLU A 164 12.68 -15.37 -7.86
C GLU A 164 13.52 -16.63 -7.64
N LYS A 165 13.45 -17.57 -8.58
CA LYS A 165 14.04 -18.91 -8.45
C LYS A 165 15.20 -19.15 -9.41
N ASP A 166 15.33 -18.34 -10.45
CA ASP A 166 16.29 -18.54 -11.54
C ASP A 166 17.63 -17.87 -11.24
N THR A 167 18.10 -18.02 -9.99
CA THR A 167 19.38 -17.47 -9.53
C THR A 167 20.23 -18.50 -8.78
N PRO A 168 21.57 -18.42 -8.88
CA PRO A 168 22.46 -19.21 -8.02
C PRO A 168 22.25 -18.95 -6.53
N TYR A 169 21.77 -17.75 -6.17
CA TYR A 169 21.48 -17.38 -4.79
C TYR A 169 20.28 -18.15 -4.24
N TYR A 170 19.18 -18.27 -4.99
CA TYR A 170 18.02 -19.08 -4.59
C TYR A 170 18.42 -20.54 -4.30
N SER A 171 19.29 -21.11 -5.13
CA SER A 171 19.79 -22.48 -4.92
C SER A 171 20.57 -22.61 -3.60
N GLN A 172 21.36 -21.61 -3.23
CA GLN A 172 22.08 -21.57 -1.94
C GLN A 172 21.12 -21.40 -0.76
N VAL A 173 20.10 -20.55 -0.89
CA VAL A 173 19.02 -20.40 0.10
C VAL A 173 18.33 -21.75 0.32
N MET A 174 17.87 -22.41 -0.75
CA MET A 174 17.18 -23.68 -0.61
C MET A 174 18.09 -24.77 -0.05
N SER A 175 19.36 -24.82 -0.46
CA SER A 175 20.32 -25.80 0.08
C SER A 175 20.53 -25.62 1.59
N HIS A 176 20.56 -24.38 2.09
CA HIS A 176 20.81 -24.09 3.50
C HIS A 176 19.54 -24.24 4.35
N PHE A 177 18.40 -23.74 3.87
CA PHE A 177 17.20 -23.57 4.70
C PHE A 177 16.14 -24.67 4.53
N SER A 178 16.21 -25.52 3.50
CA SER A 178 15.24 -26.62 3.30
C SER A 178 15.04 -27.56 4.51
N PRO A 179 16.07 -27.87 5.33
CA PRO A 179 15.87 -28.65 6.56
C PRO A 179 14.85 -28.03 7.53
N TYR A 180 14.64 -26.71 7.47
CA TYR A 180 13.72 -25.96 8.34
C TYR A 180 12.33 -25.74 7.73
N LYS A 181 11.99 -26.37 6.60
CA LYS A 181 10.68 -26.21 5.94
C LYS A 181 9.47 -26.53 6.84
N ASN A 182 9.67 -27.38 7.85
CA ASN A 182 8.63 -27.77 8.81
C ASN A 182 8.65 -26.93 10.10
N HIS A 183 9.50 -25.89 10.18
CA HIS A 183 9.58 -25.01 11.34
C HIS A 183 8.23 -24.32 11.60
N PRO A 184 7.81 -24.11 12.87
CA PRO A 184 6.53 -23.49 13.20
C PRO A 184 6.26 -22.17 12.46
N VAL A 185 7.27 -21.30 12.34
CA VAL A 185 7.11 -20.03 11.61
C VAL A 185 6.73 -20.24 10.13
N VAL A 186 7.36 -21.20 9.43
CA VAL A 186 7.08 -21.46 8.01
C VAL A 186 5.63 -21.88 7.84
N ARG A 187 5.14 -22.81 8.68
CA ARG A 187 3.74 -23.26 8.64
C ARG A 187 2.74 -22.15 8.97
N THR A 188 3.05 -21.33 9.97
CA THR A 188 2.20 -20.19 10.35
C THR A 188 2.10 -19.18 9.21
N ILE A 189 3.24 -18.78 8.64
CA ILE A 189 3.29 -17.82 7.54
C ILE A 189 2.60 -18.38 6.29
N ASP A 190 2.84 -19.64 5.92
CA ASP A 190 2.17 -20.32 4.81
C ASP A 190 0.63 -20.34 4.98
N SER A 191 0.14 -20.55 6.21
CA SER A 191 -1.29 -20.43 6.53
C SER A 191 -1.83 -19.02 6.29
N LEU A 192 -1.08 -17.97 6.65
CA LEU A 192 -1.48 -16.59 6.41
C LEU A 192 -1.51 -16.28 4.91
N LEU A 193 -0.48 -16.69 4.16
CA LEU A 193 -0.40 -16.48 2.72
C LEU A 193 -1.57 -17.14 1.97
N ARG A 194 -1.99 -18.34 2.40
CA ARG A 194 -3.18 -19.02 1.85
C ARG A 194 -4.50 -18.29 2.15
N LYS A 195 -4.59 -17.56 3.28
CA LYS A 195 -5.79 -16.78 3.61
C LYS A 195 -5.94 -15.54 2.74
N SER A 196 -4.84 -14.89 2.38
CA SER A 196 -4.85 -13.71 1.52
C SER A 196 -3.46 -13.43 0.96
N VAL A 197 -3.39 -13.16 -0.34
CA VAL A 197 -2.16 -12.67 -1.01
C VAL A 197 -1.64 -11.37 -0.40
N ASN A 198 -2.52 -10.54 0.18
CA ASN A 198 -2.14 -9.29 0.85
C ASN A 198 -1.22 -9.52 2.05
N ASN A 199 -1.27 -10.71 2.67
CA ASN A 199 -0.38 -11.02 3.78
C ASN A 199 1.09 -11.04 3.35
N TYR A 200 1.41 -11.39 2.10
CA TYR A 200 2.77 -11.30 1.62
C TYR A 200 3.27 -9.85 1.67
N HIS A 201 2.52 -8.91 1.09
CA HIS A 201 2.93 -7.49 1.09
C HIS A 201 3.10 -6.98 2.51
N ASN A 202 2.11 -7.23 3.38
CA ASN A 202 2.12 -6.70 4.73
C ASN A 202 3.30 -7.24 5.54
N LEU A 203 3.47 -8.56 5.59
CA LEU A 203 4.55 -9.21 6.34
C LEU A 203 5.92 -8.82 5.80
N LYS A 204 6.08 -8.77 4.47
CA LYS A 204 7.32 -8.32 3.82
C LYS A 204 7.66 -6.88 4.19
N MET A 205 6.72 -5.96 4.00
CA MET A 205 6.96 -4.53 4.26
C MET A 205 7.21 -4.29 5.74
N ASP A 206 6.38 -4.85 6.62
CA ASP A 206 6.47 -4.63 8.06
C ASP A 206 7.74 -5.20 8.70
N SER A 207 8.39 -6.17 8.04
CA SER A 207 9.70 -6.66 8.46
C SER A 207 10.80 -5.58 8.42
N TYR A 208 10.65 -4.55 7.57
CA TYR A 208 11.59 -3.44 7.48
C TYR A 208 11.54 -2.50 8.71
N ALA A 209 10.51 -2.63 9.55
CA ALA A 209 10.46 -1.97 10.85
C ALA A 209 11.31 -2.67 11.92
N TYR A 210 12.11 -3.68 11.57
CA TYR A 210 12.94 -4.44 12.51
C TYR A 210 14.39 -4.58 12.02
N THR A 211 15.29 -4.72 12.99
CA THR A 211 16.70 -5.08 12.79
C THR A 211 17.01 -6.36 13.56
N LEU A 212 18.01 -7.12 13.12
CA LEU A 212 18.42 -8.35 13.79
C LEU A 212 19.70 -8.08 14.60
N GLN A 213 19.63 -8.19 15.92
CA GLN A 213 20.78 -8.06 16.82
C GLN A 213 20.90 -9.32 17.69
N ALA A 214 22.00 -10.06 17.54
CA ALA A 214 22.25 -11.30 18.29
C ALA A 214 21.05 -12.29 18.26
N ASN A 215 20.46 -12.49 17.08
CA ASN A 215 19.25 -13.30 16.82
C ASN A 215 17.95 -12.78 17.48
N LYS A 216 17.93 -11.57 18.02
CA LYS A 216 16.73 -10.88 18.48
C LYS A 216 16.29 -9.82 17.49
N LEU A 217 14.99 -9.72 17.25
CA LEU A 217 14.42 -8.70 16.39
C LEU A 217 14.13 -7.46 17.23
N GLU A 218 14.88 -6.40 16.97
CA GLU A 218 14.69 -5.10 17.60
C GLU A 218 13.89 -4.19 16.70
N LYS A 219 12.84 -3.58 17.26
CA LYS A 219 11.99 -2.64 16.52
C LYS A 219 12.75 -1.35 16.24
N SER A 220 12.64 -0.87 15.01
CA SER A 220 13.25 0.38 14.56
C SER A 220 12.73 1.56 15.38
N PRO A 221 13.59 2.51 15.78
CA PRO A 221 13.13 3.76 16.39
C PRO A 221 12.47 4.69 15.37
N VAL A 222 12.60 4.40 14.07
CA VAL A 222 12.06 5.23 12.98
C VAL A 222 10.69 4.75 12.55
N TYR A 223 10.44 3.44 12.52
CA TYR A 223 9.22 2.88 11.94
C TYR A 223 8.48 2.00 12.95
N ASP A 224 7.19 2.29 13.14
CA ASP A 224 6.27 1.38 13.82
C ASP A 224 5.87 0.23 12.88
N ARG A 225 5.49 0.59 11.66
CA ARG A 225 5.03 -0.30 10.60
C ARG A 225 5.24 0.37 9.24
N ILE A 226 5.31 -0.46 8.20
CA ILE A 226 5.56 -0.01 6.83
C ILE A 226 4.38 -0.32 5.93
N SER A 227 3.67 -1.42 6.21
CA SER A 227 2.44 -1.77 5.49
C SER A 227 1.30 -0.81 5.78
N TRP A 228 0.23 -0.91 5.01
CA TRP A 228 -0.90 0.02 5.09
C TRP A 228 -1.84 -0.24 6.28
N GLY A 229 -1.57 -1.21 7.15
CA GLY A 229 -2.43 -1.56 8.29
C GLY A 229 -2.44 -0.53 9.42
N GLU A 230 -3.20 -0.81 10.49
CA GLU A 230 -3.13 -0.06 11.77
C GLU A 230 -2.05 -0.60 12.70
N VAL A 231 -1.65 -1.85 12.49
CA VAL A 231 -0.61 -2.52 13.28
C VAL A 231 0.39 -3.19 12.34
N ASN A 232 1.61 -3.35 12.84
CA ASN A 232 2.63 -4.14 12.18
C ASN A 232 2.22 -5.63 12.19
N GLN A 233 1.98 -6.20 11.01
CA GLN A 233 1.45 -7.56 10.85
C GLN A 233 2.47 -8.65 11.22
N LEU A 234 3.75 -8.31 11.32
CA LEU A 234 4.79 -9.25 11.72
C LEU A 234 4.90 -9.39 13.25
N THR A 235 4.51 -8.36 14.01
CA THR A 235 4.65 -8.31 15.48
C THR A 235 4.19 -9.59 16.21
N PRO A 236 3.03 -10.19 15.90
CA PRO A 236 2.57 -11.39 16.61
C PRO A 236 3.46 -12.62 16.40
N TYR A 237 4.33 -12.61 15.38
CA TYR A 237 5.14 -13.75 14.97
C TYR A 237 6.63 -13.59 15.29
N ILE A 238 7.04 -12.46 15.88
CA ILE A 238 8.44 -12.15 16.19
C ILE A 238 9.14 -13.30 16.96
N PRO A 239 8.55 -13.88 18.03
CA PRO A 239 9.21 -14.98 18.74
C PRO A 239 9.51 -16.20 17.85
N LEU A 240 8.62 -16.50 16.89
CA LEU A 240 8.82 -17.61 15.94
C LEU A 240 9.87 -17.28 14.88
N VAL A 241 9.96 -16.01 14.47
CA VAL A 241 10.97 -15.52 13.53
C VAL A 241 12.36 -15.55 14.17
N GLU A 242 12.50 -15.10 15.41
CA GLU A 242 13.75 -15.17 16.19
C GLU A 242 14.21 -16.62 16.38
N GLN A 243 13.28 -17.52 16.74
CA GLN A 243 13.57 -18.95 16.86
C GLN A 243 14.10 -19.53 15.55
N PHE A 244 13.45 -19.22 14.43
CA PHE A 244 13.92 -19.67 13.11
C PHE A 244 15.29 -19.10 12.77
N ALA A 245 15.52 -17.80 12.98
CA ALA A 245 16.80 -17.16 12.69
C ALA A 245 17.95 -17.80 13.48
N SER A 246 17.73 -18.06 14.77
CA SER A 246 18.70 -18.72 15.64
C SER A 246 18.96 -20.17 15.24
N GLN A 247 17.91 -20.96 14.98
CA GLN A 247 18.06 -22.39 14.67
C GLN A 247 18.65 -22.63 13.29
N SER A 248 18.29 -21.78 12.32
CA SER A 248 18.78 -21.88 10.93
C SER A 248 20.14 -21.25 10.71
N GLY A 249 20.68 -20.51 11.67
CA GLY A 249 21.92 -19.76 11.49
C GLY A 249 21.79 -18.64 10.45
N PHE A 250 20.60 -18.03 10.34
CA PHE A 250 20.30 -17.04 9.31
C PHE A 250 21.26 -15.85 9.33
N HIS A 251 21.56 -15.29 10.50
CA HIS A 251 22.47 -14.13 10.61
C HIS A 251 23.83 -14.43 9.97
N THR A 252 24.43 -15.59 10.29
CA THR A 252 25.70 -16.03 9.69
C THR A 252 25.58 -16.22 8.18
N PHE A 253 24.46 -16.80 7.71
CA PHE A 253 24.19 -16.92 6.28
C PHE A 253 24.13 -15.54 5.60
N PHE A 254 23.41 -14.58 6.20
CA PHE A 254 23.27 -13.23 5.67
C PHE A 254 24.61 -12.49 5.63
N GLN A 255 25.41 -12.56 6.70
CA GLN A 255 26.75 -11.96 6.76
C GLN A 255 27.68 -12.54 5.69
N LYS A 256 27.64 -13.86 5.46
CA LYS A 256 28.42 -14.52 4.40
C LYS A 256 28.05 -14.00 3.00
N HIS A 257 26.82 -13.59 2.78
CA HIS A 257 26.33 -13.09 1.48
C HIS A 257 26.40 -11.57 1.32
N GLN A 258 26.95 -10.83 2.29
CA GLN A 258 27.15 -9.38 2.18
C GLN A 258 27.86 -8.92 0.89
N PRO A 259 28.92 -9.61 0.40
CA PRO A 259 29.53 -9.24 -0.89
C PRO A 259 28.55 -9.34 -2.06
N TYR A 260 27.69 -10.37 -2.08
CA TYR A 260 26.67 -10.53 -3.12
C TYR A 260 25.62 -9.42 -3.07
N TYR A 261 25.07 -9.12 -1.88
CA TYR A 261 24.11 -8.03 -1.71
C TYR A 261 24.70 -6.67 -2.10
N THR A 262 25.94 -6.40 -1.69
CA THR A 262 26.68 -5.18 -2.06
C THR A 262 26.85 -5.07 -3.57
N SER A 263 27.14 -6.19 -4.25
CA SER A 263 27.27 -6.21 -5.72
C SER A 263 25.95 -5.85 -6.42
N LEU A 264 24.82 -6.37 -5.93
CA LEU A 264 23.49 -6.06 -6.47
C LEU A 264 23.12 -4.59 -6.24
N ILE A 265 23.37 -4.06 -5.04
CA ILE A 265 23.11 -2.64 -4.73
C ILE A 265 23.96 -1.74 -5.62
N THR A 266 25.23 -2.09 -5.83
CA THR A 266 26.15 -1.33 -6.69
C THR A 266 25.70 -1.36 -8.14
N ASP A 267 25.35 -2.53 -8.66
CA ASP A 267 24.86 -2.69 -10.03
C ASP A 267 23.50 -1.97 -10.22
N PHE A 268 22.59 -2.05 -9.25
CA PHE A 268 21.34 -1.30 -9.28
C PHE A 268 21.58 0.20 -9.39
N LYS A 269 22.41 0.77 -8.50
CA LYS A 269 22.72 2.21 -8.51
C LYS A 269 23.38 2.67 -9.81
N LYS A 270 24.16 1.81 -10.45
CA LYS A 270 24.81 2.10 -11.73
C LYS A 270 23.81 2.14 -12.90
N ASN A 271 22.79 1.27 -12.89
CA ASN A 271 21.94 1.04 -14.06
C ASN A 271 20.51 1.56 -13.92
N VAL A 272 20.06 1.89 -12.70
CA VAL A 272 18.73 2.43 -12.42
C VAL A 272 18.87 3.82 -11.80
N ASP A 273 18.66 4.84 -12.62
CA ASP A 273 18.82 6.23 -12.22
C ASP A 273 17.56 6.79 -11.55
N VAL A 274 17.40 6.43 -10.28
CA VAL A 274 16.25 6.83 -9.47
C VAL A 274 16.24 8.34 -9.18
N ALA A 275 17.40 8.99 -9.13
CA ALA A 275 17.49 10.44 -8.93
C ALA A 275 16.87 11.20 -10.11
N THR A 276 17.15 10.75 -11.34
CA THR A 276 16.50 11.27 -12.55
C THR A 276 14.99 11.01 -12.53
N MET A 277 14.55 9.82 -12.12
CA MET A 277 13.11 9.51 -11.98
C MET A 277 12.42 10.46 -11.00
N LYS A 278 12.99 10.64 -9.80
CA LYS A 278 12.47 11.56 -8.77
C LYS A 278 12.37 12.99 -9.30
N THR A 279 13.43 13.48 -9.94
CA THR A 279 13.49 14.84 -10.50
C THR A 279 12.45 15.02 -11.59
N TRP A 280 12.29 14.03 -12.47
CA TRP A 280 11.27 14.06 -13.51
C TRP A 280 9.86 14.08 -12.90
N LEU A 281 9.58 13.21 -11.92
CA LEU A 281 8.27 13.15 -11.26
C LEU A 281 7.93 14.46 -10.54
N GLU A 282 8.85 15.05 -9.78
CA GLU A 282 8.63 16.33 -9.10
C GLU A 282 8.44 17.51 -10.05
N LYS A 283 9.00 17.43 -11.26
CA LYS A 283 8.72 18.39 -12.33
C LYS A 283 7.31 18.21 -12.89
N GLN A 284 6.88 16.96 -13.09
CA GLN A 284 5.57 16.67 -13.69
C GLN A 284 4.40 16.77 -12.69
N PHE A 285 4.68 16.66 -11.39
CA PHE A 285 3.72 16.72 -10.29
C PHE A 285 4.20 17.72 -9.23
N PRO A 286 4.10 19.04 -9.51
CA PRO A 286 4.77 20.07 -8.70
C PRO A 286 4.24 20.20 -7.26
N THR A 287 3.05 19.65 -6.96
CA THR A 287 2.47 19.64 -5.61
C THR A 287 2.97 18.51 -4.72
N THR A 288 3.74 17.56 -5.26
CA THR A 288 4.19 16.38 -4.53
C THR A 288 5.71 16.30 -4.54
N ARG A 289 6.31 16.23 -3.35
CA ARG A 289 7.77 16.19 -3.16
C ARG A 289 8.15 15.26 -2.02
N TYR A 290 9.31 14.62 -2.17
CA TYR A 290 9.87 13.75 -1.14
C TYR A 290 11.26 14.23 -0.73
N SER A 291 11.48 14.39 0.57
CA SER A 291 12.80 14.65 1.15
C SER A 291 13.75 13.48 0.92
N ALA A 292 13.25 12.24 0.96
CA ALA A 292 14.03 11.04 0.68
C ALA A 292 13.24 10.00 -0.12
N VAL A 293 13.96 9.18 -0.90
CA VAL A 293 13.40 8.02 -1.62
C VAL A 293 14.21 6.78 -1.25
N LYS A 294 13.53 5.67 -0.95
CA LYS A 294 14.16 4.37 -0.70
C LYS A 294 13.70 3.32 -1.70
N MET A 295 14.67 2.61 -2.28
CA MET A 295 14.48 1.40 -3.07
C MET A 295 14.94 0.20 -2.25
N ILE A 296 13.98 -0.59 -1.80
CA ILE A 296 14.19 -1.72 -0.91
C ILE A 296 13.91 -2.97 -1.71
N PHE A 297 14.85 -3.91 -1.73
CA PHE A 297 14.64 -5.19 -2.41
C PHE A 297 15.36 -6.34 -1.69
N THR A 298 15.07 -7.54 -2.15
CA THR A 298 15.81 -8.77 -1.89
C THR A 298 16.05 -9.47 -3.22
N PRO A 299 17.09 -10.31 -3.36
CA PRO A 299 17.25 -11.17 -4.53
C PRO A 299 16.14 -12.22 -4.70
N LEU A 300 15.24 -12.38 -3.72
CA LEU A 300 14.20 -13.41 -3.70
C LEU A 300 12.80 -12.93 -4.12
N VAL A 301 12.54 -11.62 -4.22
CA VAL A 301 11.22 -11.15 -4.67
C VAL A 301 11.16 -11.26 -6.19
N GLY A 302 10.19 -12.02 -6.72
CA GLY A 302 9.98 -12.18 -8.16
C GLY A 302 9.02 -11.13 -8.72
N SER A 303 7.74 -11.21 -8.35
CA SER A 303 6.68 -10.38 -8.94
C SER A 303 5.93 -9.50 -7.95
N ASN A 304 6.28 -9.51 -6.66
CA ASN A 304 5.46 -8.87 -5.64
C ASN A 304 5.97 -7.51 -5.18
N GLN A 305 5.65 -6.45 -5.93
CA GLN A 305 6.06 -5.09 -5.61
C GLN A 305 5.05 -4.33 -4.76
N SER A 306 5.51 -3.28 -4.07
CA SER A 306 4.64 -2.37 -3.34
C SER A 306 5.33 -1.04 -3.09
N ALA A 307 4.54 0.00 -2.83
CA ALA A 307 5.04 1.31 -2.44
C ALA A 307 4.26 1.86 -1.25
N ASN A 308 4.94 2.68 -0.44
CA ASN A 308 4.29 3.48 0.59
C ASN A 308 5.03 4.80 0.80
N ARG A 309 4.38 5.75 1.45
CA ARG A 309 4.94 7.05 1.80
C ARG A 309 4.69 7.39 3.26
N PHE A 310 5.58 8.19 3.81
CA PHE A 310 5.57 8.63 5.20
C PHE A 310 5.77 10.14 5.25
N ASP A 311 5.09 10.79 6.20
CA ASP A 311 5.26 12.19 6.54
C ASP A 311 5.32 12.29 8.06
N ASP A 312 6.42 12.85 8.57
CA ASP A 312 6.50 13.24 9.96
C ASP A 312 7.32 14.53 10.12
N ASN A 313 6.73 15.51 10.81
CA ASN A 313 7.40 16.75 11.20
C ASN A 313 8.10 17.48 10.03
N GLY A 314 7.42 17.56 8.88
CA GLY A 314 7.89 18.28 7.69
C GLY A 314 8.94 17.53 6.87
N PHE A 315 9.17 16.25 7.15
CA PHE A 315 10.01 15.38 6.32
C PHE A 315 9.14 14.31 5.66
N THR A 316 9.24 14.20 4.34
CA THR A 316 8.49 13.22 3.55
C THR A 316 9.41 12.17 2.95
N GLU A 317 9.02 10.90 3.05
CA GLU A 317 9.79 9.78 2.53
C GLU A 317 8.91 8.88 1.66
N ALA A 318 9.36 8.56 0.45
CA ALA A 318 8.75 7.52 -0.38
C ALA A 318 9.58 6.24 -0.32
N GLN A 319 8.93 5.10 -0.12
CA GLN A 319 9.55 3.78 -0.12
C GLN A 319 8.95 2.92 -1.22
N CYS A 320 9.82 2.29 -2.00
CA CYS A 320 9.49 1.33 -3.05
C CYS A 320 10.10 -0.02 -2.67
N HIS A 321 9.25 -1.04 -2.56
CA HIS A 321 9.60 -2.41 -2.22
C HIS A 321 9.52 -3.28 -3.48
N ILE A 322 10.64 -3.38 -4.20
CA ILE A 322 10.70 -3.92 -5.56
C ILE A 322 11.41 -5.27 -5.63
N ASN A 323 11.26 -5.97 -6.75
CA ASN A 323 12.19 -7.03 -7.14
C ASN A 323 13.49 -6.42 -7.67
N TYR A 324 14.57 -7.20 -7.60
CA TYR A 324 15.77 -6.85 -8.34
C TYR A 324 15.55 -7.05 -9.84
N PRO A 325 15.91 -6.08 -10.71
CA PRO A 325 15.70 -6.18 -12.15
C PRO A 325 16.79 -7.06 -12.79
N PHE A 326 16.72 -8.37 -12.55
CA PHE A 326 17.58 -9.34 -13.24
C PHE A 326 17.36 -9.28 -14.75
N ILE A 327 18.43 -9.49 -15.51
CA ILE A 327 18.37 -9.59 -16.97
C ILE A 327 18.00 -11.04 -17.29
N SER A 328 16.86 -11.23 -17.92
CA SER A 328 16.40 -12.53 -18.39
C SER A 328 17.20 -13.00 -19.62
N LYS A 329 17.12 -14.30 -19.92
CA LYS A 329 17.78 -14.86 -21.13
C LYS A 329 17.28 -14.19 -22.41
N ASP A 330 15.99 -13.87 -22.48
CA ASP A 330 15.36 -13.21 -23.64
C ASP A 330 15.77 -11.74 -23.81
N GLU A 331 16.36 -11.15 -22.78
CA GLU A 331 16.94 -9.81 -22.82
C GLU A 331 18.43 -9.83 -23.24
N THR A 332 19.04 -11.02 -23.28
CA THR A 332 20.43 -11.18 -23.70
C THR A 332 20.58 -10.79 -25.17
N GLY A 333 21.43 -9.80 -25.45
CA GLY A 333 21.69 -9.29 -26.80
C GLY A 333 20.92 -8.03 -27.18
N GLN A 334 20.07 -7.50 -26.29
CA GLN A 334 19.48 -6.17 -26.47
C GLN A 334 20.54 -5.07 -26.28
N SER A 335 20.36 -3.92 -26.94
CA SER A 335 21.27 -2.78 -26.79
C SER A 335 21.26 -2.26 -25.35
N GLY A 336 22.39 -1.68 -24.89
CA GLY A 336 22.54 -1.17 -23.53
C GLY A 336 21.43 -0.21 -23.09
N ASP A 337 20.95 0.68 -23.98
CA ASP A 337 19.89 1.63 -23.63
C ASP A 337 18.51 0.97 -23.48
N VAL A 338 18.23 -0.08 -24.26
CA VAL A 338 16.99 -0.86 -24.10
C VAL A 338 17.03 -1.63 -22.77
N LEU A 339 18.16 -2.27 -22.44
CA LEU A 339 18.34 -2.92 -21.14
C LEU A 339 18.20 -1.93 -19.98
N ARG A 340 18.80 -0.74 -20.11
CA ARG A 340 18.65 0.34 -19.12
C ARG A 340 17.17 0.72 -18.94
N GLY A 341 16.44 0.93 -20.03
CA GLY A 341 15.01 1.21 -19.98
C GLY A 341 14.21 0.10 -19.29
N GLN A 342 14.44 -1.16 -19.64
CA GLN A 342 13.76 -2.30 -19.02
C GLN A 342 13.98 -2.37 -17.51
N ARG A 343 15.22 -2.21 -17.07
CA ARG A 343 15.57 -2.24 -15.64
C ARG A 343 14.96 -1.09 -14.82
N MET A 344 14.61 0.01 -15.49
CA MET A 344 13.98 1.18 -14.85
C MET A 344 12.48 1.02 -14.61
N VAL A 345 11.78 0.13 -15.34
CA VAL A 345 10.31 0.10 -15.39
C VAL A 345 9.71 -0.05 -13.99
N ILE A 346 10.06 -1.12 -13.27
CA ILE A 346 9.44 -1.43 -11.99
C ILE A 346 9.78 -0.38 -10.92
N SER A 347 11.04 0.08 -10.87
CA SER A 347 11.43 1.13 -9.94
C SER A 347 10.65 2.43 -10.20
N PHE A 348 10.38 2.74 -11.47
CA PHE A 348 9.60 3.91 -11.82
C PHE A 348 8.12 3.74 -11.51
N THR A 349 7.53 2.57 -11.78
CA THR A 349 6.10 2.34 -11.50
C THR A 349 5.81 2.35 -10.00
N GLU A 350 6.66 1.76 -9.18
CA GLU A 350 6.47 1.83 -7.72
C GLU A 350 6.73 3.25 -7.18
N LEU A 351 7.70 3.96 -7.74
CA LEU A 351 7.97 5.34 -7.29
C LEU A 351 6.83 6.27 -7.68
N ASN A 352 6.32 6.18 -8.91
CA ASN A 352 5.36 7.13 -9.43
C ASN A 352 3.97 7.01 -8.77
N HIS A 353 3.60 5.88 -8.15
CA HIS A 353 2.39 5.76 -7.33
C HIS A 353 2.34 6.82 -6.22
N ASN A 354 3.51 7.18 -5.68
CA ASN A 354 3.63 8.21 -4.66
C ASN A 354 3.35 9.64 -5.19
N TYR A 355 3.24 9.81 -6.50
CA TYR A 355 3.00 11.11 -7.17
C TYR A 355 1.65 11.13 -7.89
N LEU A 356 1.35 10.09 -8.67
CA LEU A 356 0.17 10.05 -9.53
C LEU A 356 -1.11 9.80 -8.75
N ASN A 357 -1.08 9.00 -7.67
CA ASN A 357 -2.29 8.68 -6.90
C ASN A 357 -2.84 9.94 -6.20
N PRO A 358 -2.03 10.73 -5.45
CA PRO A 358 -2.51 11.99 -4.88
C PRO A 358 -3.05 12.99 -5.93
N GLU A 359 -2.53 12.95 -7.16
CA GLU A 359 -3.06 13.75 -8.26
C GLU A 359 -4.41 13.20 -8.75
N ALA A 360 -4.51 11.88 -8.94
CA ALA A 360 -5.72 11.19 -9.40
C ALA A 360 -6.88 11.35 -8.41
N ASP A 361 -6.62 11.33 -7.10
CA ASP A 361 -7.60 11.52 -6.04
C ASP A 361 -8.43 12.81 -6.23
N LYS A 362 -7.83 13.87 -6.78
CA LYS A 362 -8.51 15.15 -7.07
C LYS A 362 -9.63 14.99 -8.11
N TYR A 363 -9.59 13.92 -8.91
CA TYR A 363 -10.47 13.66 -10.04
C TYR A 363 -11.37 12.43 -9.85
N ASP A 364 -11.44 11.83 -8.66
CA ASP A 364 -12.18 10.58 -8.38
C ASP A 364 -13.57 10.54 -9.05
N LYS A 365 -14.39 11.59 -8.87
CA LYS A 365 -15.73 11.66 -9.49
C LYS A 365 -15.71 11.67 -11.02
N ALA A 366 -14.76 12.38 -11.63
CA ALA A 366 -14.64 12.46 -13.08
C ALA A 366 -14.13 11.13 -13.66
N VAL A 367 -13.19 10.50 -12.97
CA VAL A 367 -12.68 9.16 -13.30
C VAL A 367 -13.79 8.12 -13.17
N ALA A 368 -14.57 8.13 -12.09
CA ALA A 368 -15.72 7.25 -11.90
C ALA A 368 -16.74 7.37 -13.03
N ALA A 369 -17.00 8.58 -13.53
CA ALA A 369 -17.88 8.79 -14.68
C ALA A 369 -17.27 8.27 -16.00
N ALA A 370 -15.96 8.46 -16.21
CA ALA A 370 -15.26 8.02 -17.42
C ALA A 370 -15.11 6.50 -17.51
N TYR A 371 -14.95 5.81 -16.37
CA TYR A 371 -14.74 4.36 -16.27
C TYR A 371 -16.00 3.60 -15.85
N LYS A 372 -17.20 4.16 -16.07
CA LYS A 372 -18.48 3.56 -15.65
C LYS A 372 -18.69 2.11 -16.13
N ASN A 373 -18.13 1.77 -17.30
CA ASN A 373 -18.21 0.44 -17.91
C ASN A 373 -16.86 -0.28 -17.78
N MET A 374 -16.55 -0.83 -16.60
CA MET A 374 -15.25 -1.47 -16.33
C MET A 374 -14.87 -2.58 -17.35
N ALA A 375 -15.85 -3.29 -17.91
CA ALA A 375 -15.61 -4.33 -18.91
C ALA A 375 -14.90 -3.82 -20.19
N ASP A 376 -14.97 -2.51 -20.48
CA ASP A 376 -14.27 -1.89 -21.60
C ASP A 376 -12.78 -1.67 -21.31
N TRP A 377 -12.37 -1.73 -20.04
CA TRP A 377 -11.03 -1.37 -19.56
C TRP A 377 -10.21 -2.57 -19.09
N ILE A 378 -10.85 -3.59 -18.52
CA ILE A 378 -10.19 -4.78 -17.93
C ILE A 378 -10.64 -6.07 -18.58
N THR A 379 -9.80 -7.11 -18.50
CA THR A 379 -10.07 -8.43 -19.07
C THR A 379 -10.26 -9.46 -17.96
N PRO A 380 -11.39 -10.20 -17.93
CA PRO A 380 -11.59 -11.28 -16.96
C PRO A 380 -10.44 -12.30 -16.97
N ASN A 381 -10.11 -12.87 -15.81
CA ASN A 381 -9.05 -13.88 -15.62
C ASN A 381 -7.63 -13.40 -15.99
N THR A 382 -7.38 -12.09 -15.98
CA THR A 382 -6.06 -11.49 -16.16
C THR A 382 -5.71 -10.62 -14.94
N PRO A 383 -4.44 -10.20 -14.75
CA PRO A 383 -4.05 -9.34 -13.62
C PRO A 383 -4.88 -8.06 -13.46
N SER A 384 -5.45 -7.52 -14.54
CA SER A 384 -6.28 -6.31 -14.52
C SER A 384 -7.54 -6.43 -13.65
N VAL A 385 -8.01 -7.64 -13.32
CA VAL A 385 -9.17 -7.84 -12.42
C VAL A 385 -8.91 -7.37 -10.99
N ASN A 386 -7.65 -7.19 -10.59
CA ASN A 386 -7.30 -6.63 -9.29
C ASN A 386 -7.50 -5.10 -9.23
N TYR A 387 -7.86 -4.46 -10.35
CA TYR A 387 -8.09 -3.03 -10.52
C TYR A 387 -9.55 -2.80 -10.95
N ASP A 388 -10.49 -3.40 -10.21
CA ASP A 388 -11.92 -3.53 -10.54
C ASP A 388 -12.76 -2.30 -10.19
N ASN A 389 -12.14 -1.21 -9.73
CA ASN A 389 -12.79 0.08 -9.59
C ASN A 389 -12.12 1.13 -10.48
N ALA A 390 -12.92 2.14 -10.83
CA ALA A 390 -12.57 3.20 -11.78
C ALA A 390 -11.25 3.90 -11.43
N LEU A 391 -11.07 4.30 -10.16
CA LEU A 391 -9.89 5.05 -9.75
C LEU A 391 -8.63 4.18 -9.81
N LEU A 392 -8.63 2.98 -9.23
CA LEU A 392 -7.48 2.07 -9.30
C LEU A 392 -7.14 1.70 -10.74
N CYS A 393 -8.14 1.51 -11.60
CA CYS A 393 -7.91 1.24 -13.02
C CYS A 393 -7.24 2.41 -13.72
N PHE A 394 -7.76 3.63 -13.54
CA PHE A 394 -7.17 4.84 -14.11
C PHE A 394 -5.74 5.08 -13.59
N GLU A 395 -5.52 4.94 -12.28
CA GLU A 395 -4.20 5.05 -11.66
C GLU A 395 -3.20 4.09 -12.30
N GLU A 396 -3.62 2.84 -12.57
CA GLU A 396 -2.74 1.84 -13.16
C GLU A 396 -2.47 2.05 -14.66
N TYR A 397 -3.45 2.60 -15.40
CA TYR A 397 -3.22 3.11 -16.75
C TYR A 397 -2.21 4.26 -16.74
N MET A 398 -2.38 5.23 -15.84
CA MET A 398 -1.45 6.35 -15.69
C MET A 398 -0.05 5.87 -15.29
N ASN A 399 0.05 4.95 -14.34
CA ASN A 399 1.30 4.37 -13.84
C ASN A 399 2.21 3.92 -14.99
N TYR A 400 1.68 3.10 -15.90
CA TYR A 400 2.45 2.59 -17.03
C TYR A 400 2.59 3.58 -18.18
N ALA A 401 1.60 4.47 -18.40
CA ALA A 401 1.70 5.50 -19.43
C ALA A 401 2.74 6.58 -19.07
N LEU A 402 2.94 6.87 -17.78
CA LEU A 402 4.02 7.75 -17.31
C LEU A 402 5.40 7.19 -17.64
N VAL A 403 5.57 5.85 -17.65
CA VAL A 403 6.83 5.23 -18.10
C VAL A 403 7.10 5.60 -19.57
N SER A 404 6.06 5.70 -20.40
CA SER A 404 6.18 6.15 -21.79
C SER A 404 6.61 7.60 -21.90
N LEU A 405 6.05 8.47 -21.08
CA LEU A 405 6.45 9.88 -21.06
C LEU A 405 7.91 10.03 -20.60
N LEU A 406 8.32 9.32 -19.55
CA LEU A 406 9.72 9.30 -19.11
C LEU A 406 10.64 8.82 -20.23
N PHE A 407 10.33 7.69 -20.87
CA PHE A 407 11.21 7.13 -21.89
C PHE A 407 11.28 8.00 -23.14
N ASN A 408 10.20 8.69 -23.49
CA ASN A 408 10.20 9.67 -24.56
C ASN A 408 11.20 10.81 -24.31
N ASP A 409 11.40 11.19 -23.05
CA ASP A 409 12.32 12.28 -22.68
C ASP A 409 13.77 11.80 -22.51
N LEU A 410 13.98 10.52 -22.16
CA LEU A 410 15.31 9.98 -21.85
C LEU A 410 16.02 9.30 -23.01
N PHE A 411 15.27 8.67 -23.92
CA PHE A 411 15.85 7.79 -24.94
C PHE A 411 15.65 8.35 -26.35
N ASP A 412 16.52 7.95 -27.27
CA ASP A 412 16.34 8.23 -28.69
C ASP A 412 15.06 7.57 -29.24
N ALA A 413 14.59 8.03 -30.40
CA ALA A 413 13.34 7.57 -31.00
C ALA A 413 13.30 6.06 -31.30
N LYS A 414 14.42 5.44 -31.67
CA LYS A 414 14.50 4.00 -31.97
C LYS A 414 14.39 3.19 -30.69
N THR A 415 15.15 3.56 -29.67
CA THR A 415 15.13 2.93 -28.34
C THR A 415 13.75 3.08 -27.69
N PHE A 416 13.18 4.30 -27.71
CA PHE A 416 11.82 4.57 -27.24
C PHE A 416 10.78 3.70 -27.94
N ALA A 417 10.84 3.58 -29.27
CA ALA A 417 9.88 2.79 -30.03
C ALA A 417 9.88 1.31 -29.62
N VAL A 418 11.07 0.72 -29.38
CA VAL A 418 11.20 -0.66 -28.89
C VAL A 418 10.59 -0.80 -27.50
N LEU A 419 11.01 0.04 -26.55
CA LEU A 419 10.54 -0.01 -25.16
C LEU A 419 9.03 0.21 -25.06
N ASN A 420 8.50 1.20 -25.78
CA ASN A 420 7.08 1.52 -25.72
C ASN A 420 6.21 0.41 -26.32
N LYS A 421 6.62 -0.15 -27.46
CA LYS A 421 5.91 -1.27 -28.09
C LYS A 421 5.83 -2.47 -27.14
N ASN A 422 6.95 -2.83 -26.50
CA ASN A 422 7.01 -3.94 -25.56
C ASN A 422 6.07 -3.71 -24.36
N ARG A 423 6.11 -2.51 -23.77
CA ARG A 423 5.22 -2.14 -22.65
C ARG A 423 3.75 -2.19 -23.04
N GLN A 424 3.36 -1.56 -24.14
CA GLN A 424 1.96 -1.59 -24.62
C GLN A 424 1.50 -3.04 -24.86
N SER A 425 2.36 -3.89 -25.44
CA SER A 425 2.06 -5.30 -25.61
C SER A 425 1.87 -6.02 -24.28
N ASN A 426 2.74 -5.77 -23.29
CA ASN A 426 2.62 -6.37 -21.96
C ASN A 426 1.32 -5.96 -21.24
N MET A 427 0.99 -4.67 -21.24
CA MET A 427 -0.21 -4.14 -20.59
C MET A 427 -1.49 -4.71 -21.20
N VAL A 428 -1.56 -4.80 -22.54
CA VAL A 428 -2.75 -5.31 -23.22
C VAL A 428 -2.84 -6.83 -23.14
N LYS A 429 -1.76 -7.56 -23.50
CA LYS A 429 -1.82 -9.02 -23.67
C LYS A 429 -1.64 -9.80 -22.37
N ASN A 430 -0.70 -9.38 -21.53
CA ASN A 430 -0.32 -10.14 -20.34
C ASN A 430 -1.07 -9.65 -19.11
N ARG A 431 -1.26 -8.33 -18.98
CA ARG A 431 -1.97 -7.74 -17.84
C ARG A 431 -3.47 -7.55 -18.07
N GLY A 432 -3.92 -7.49 -19.33
CA GLY A 432 -5.33 -7.47 -19.71
C GLY A 432 -6.00 -6.10 -19.70
N PHE A 433 -5.22 -5.01 -19.71
CA PHE A 433 -5.74 -3.65 -19.82
C PHE A 433 -6.08 -3.32 -21.29
N ARG A 434 -7.35 -3.54 -21.65
CA ARG A 434 -7.83 -3.62 -23.04
C ARG A 434 -7.44 -2.41 -23.89
N ARG A 435 -7.60 -1.21 -23.34
CA ARG A 435 -7.44 0.06 -24.05
C ARG A 435 -6.13 0.77 -23.73
N PHE A 436 -5.17 0.08 -23.12
CA PHE A 436 -3.95 0.71 -22.66
C PHE A 436 -3.15 1.34 -23.81
N ARG A 437 -3.12 0.71 -24.99
CA ARG A 437 -2.40 1.24 -26.14
C ARG A 437 -2.96 2.59 -26.58
N GLU A 438 -4.28 2.69 -26.71
CA GLU A 438 -4.98 3.89 -27.15
C GLU A 438 -4.81 5.01 -26.11
N PHE A 439 -4.95 4.67 -24.83
CA PHE A 439 -4.73 5.60 -23.72
C PHE A 439 -3.30 6.15 -23.71
N ASP A 440 -2.30 5.27 -23.82
CA ASP A 440 -0.88 5.63 -23.84
C ASP A 440 -0.54 6.55 -25.01
N GLN A 441 -1.06 6.25 -26.20
CA GLN A 441 -0.88 7.07 -27.40
C GLN A 441 -1.52 8.45 -27.25
N GLU A 442 -2.72 8.53 -26.68
CA GLU A 442 -3.37 9.82 -26.44
C GLU A 442 -2.62 10.64 -25.39
N LEU A 443 -2.19 10.04 -24.29
CA LEU A 443 -1.40 10.75 -23.28
C LEU A 443 -0.07 11.24 -23.85
N LEU A 444 0.61 10.43 -24.68
CA LEU A 444 1.81 10.85 -25.40
C LEU A 444 1.54 12.02 -26.36
N ARG A 445 0.40 12.01 -27.07
CA ARG A 445 -0.01 13.10 -27.95
C ARG A 445 -0.23 14.37 -27.13
N LEU A 446 -1.05 14.31 -26.09
CA LEU A 446 -1.32 15.42 -25.17
C LEU A 446 -0.01 15.97 -24.60
N TYR A 447 0.89 15.09 -24.17
CA TYR A 447 2.19 15.47 -23.66
C TYR A 447 2.99 16.21 -24.72
N LYS A 448 3.19 15.65 -25.92
CA LYS A 448 3.99 16.29 -26.98
C LYS A 448 3.43 17.62 -27.49
N THR A 449 2.11 17.81 -27.44
CA THR A 449 1.44 19.02 -27.92
C THR A 449 1.08 20.00 -26.80
N ARG A 450 1.47 19.73 -25.55
CA ARG A 450 1.13 20.59 -24.41
C ARG A 450 1.74 21.98 -24.57
N LYS A 451 1.08 22.97 -23.98
CA LYS A 451 1.60 24.34 -23.97
C LYS A 451 2.90 24.40 -23.15
N PRO A 452 3.85 25.28 -23.50
CA PRO A 452 5.03 25.52 -22.67
C PRO A 452 4.63 25.81 -21.22
N GLY A 453 5.33 25.18 -20.28
CA GLY A 453 5.06 25.30 -18.84
C GLY A 453 4.02 24.33 -18.29
N GLN A 454 3.21 23.66 -19.13
CA GLN A 454 2.31 22.61 -18.65
C GLN A 454 3.07 21.36 -18.22
N THR A 455 2.65 20.78 -17.10
CA THR A 455 3.15 19.52 -16.55
C THR A 455 2.20 18.36 -16.89
N VAL A 456 2.53 17.13 -16.51
CA VAL A 456 1.59 16.00 -16.67
C VAL A 456 0.34 16.18 -15.80
N ALA A 457 0.46 16.74 -14.59
CA ALA A 457 -0.70 17.02 -13.74
C ALA A 457 -1.77 17.87 -14.48
N ASP A 458 -1.34 18.86 -15.27
CA ASP A 458 -2.25 19.70 -16.07
C ASP A 458 -2.99 18.94 -17.19
N LEU A 459 -2.54 17.73 -17.54
CA LEU A 459 -3.13 16.91 -18.60
C LEU A 459 -4.24 15.98 -18.10
N TYR A 460 -4.39 15.81 -16.79
CA TYR A 460 -5.40 14.90 -16.19
C TYR A 460 -6.82 15.19 -16.69
N PRO A 461 -7.32 16.44 -16.71
CA PRO A 461 -8.65 16.73 -17.24
C PRO A 461 -8.83 16.28 -18.70
N ALA A 462 -7.80 16.44 -19.54
CA ALA A 462 -7.88 16.12 -20.96
C ALA A 462 -7.88 14.61 -21.20
N ILE A 463 -7.02 13.85 -20.52
CA ILE A 463 -6.97 12.38 -20.68
C ILE A 463 -8.22 11.71 -20.08
N ILE A 464 -8.77 12.24 -18.97
CA ILE A 464 -10.04 11.76 -18.41
C ILE A 464 -11.20 12.06 -19.37
N ALA A 465 -11.23 13.26 -19.96
CA ALA A 465 -12.24 13.61 -20.96
C ALA A 465 -12.14 12.77 -22.23
N TRP A 466 -10.94 12.33 -22.62
CA TRP A 466 -10.75 11.36 -23.69
C TRP A 466 -11.29 9.98 -23.29
N ALA A 467 -10.98 9.51 -22.08
CA ALA A 467 -11.45 8.23 -21.56
C ALA A 467 -12.98 8.15 -21.52
N ALA A 468 -13.65 9.24 -21.12
CA ALA A 468 -15.11 9.34 -21.08
C ALA A 468 -15.81 9.22 -22.45
N LYS A 469 -15.07 9.32 -23.56
CA LYS A 469 -15.58 9.19 -24.93
C LYS A 469 -15.34 7.80 -25.53
N GLN A 470 -14.60 6.94 -24.84
CA GLN A 470 -14.30 5.57 -25.29
C GLN A 470 -15.43 4.61 -25.01
#